data_AF-A0A193AU62-F1
#
_entry.id   AF-A0A193AU62-F1
#
_cell.length_a   1.000
_cell.length_b   1.000
_cell.length_c   1.000
_cell.angle_alpha   90.00
_cell.angle_beta   90.00
_cell.angle_gamma   90.00
#
_symmetry.space_group_name_H-M   'P 1'
#
loop_
_entity.id
_entity.type
_entity.pdbx_description
1 polymer ?
#
loop_
_entity_poly.entity_id
_entity_poly.type
_entity_poly.pdbx_seq_one_letter_code
_entity_poly.pdbx_strand_id
1 'polypeptide(L)'
;DQFDKVDTAYVVAQDRESNIIGCARLLPTTQPYLLGEIFPQLLNGMPIPCSPEIWELSRFSAVDFSNPPSSASQAVSSPVSIAILQEAINFAREQGAKQ
;
A
#
# COMPACT_ATOMS: atom_id res chain seq x y z
N ASP A 1 -11.02 -7.31 -1.70
CA ASP A 1 -10.81 -8.66 -2.25
C ASP A 1 -10.59 -9.62 -1.08
N GLN A 2 -10.20 -10.88 -1.35
CA GLN A 2 -9.95 -11.91 -0.34
C GLN A 2 -8.82 -11.59 0.67
N PHE A 3 -8.04 -10.54 0.41
CA PHE A 3 -6.97 -10.08 1.28
C PHE A 3 -7.40 -8.97 2.23
N ASP A 4 -8.66 -8.51 2.19
CA ASP A 4 -9.23 -7.60 3.18
C ASP A 4 -9.73 -8.44 4.38
N LYS A 5 -8.90 -8.59 5.41
CA LYS A 5 -9.16 -9.39 6.61
C LYS A 5 -9.18 -8.50 7.86
N VAL A 6 -9.55 -9.07 9.01
CA VAL A 6 -9.59 -8.37 10.31
C VAL A 6 -8.24 -7.78 10.72
N ASP A 7 -7.14 -8.41 10.31
CA ASP A 7 -5.77 -8.05 10.65
C ASP A 7 -5.06 -7.27 9.53
N THR A 8 -5.79 -6.87 8.49
CA THR A 8 -5.26 -6.05 7.41
C THR A 8 -5.11 -4.61 7.86
N ALA A 9 -3.92 -4.04 7.64
CA ALA A 9 -3.66 -2.65 7.93
C ALA A 9 -3.97 -1.78 6.70
N TYR A 10 -4.61 -0.63 6.95
CA TYR A 10 -4.82 0.40 5.94
C TYR A 10 -4.29 1.73 6.43
N VAL A 11 -3.63 2.43 5.52
CA VAL A 11 -3.37 3.86 5.66
C VAL A 11 -4.42 4.58 4.83
N VAL A 12 -5.09 5.57 5.42
CA VAL A 12 -6.14 6.34 4.77
C VAL A 12 -5.83 7.83 4.95
N ALA A 13 -5.81 8.57 3.85
CA ALA A 13 -5.73 10.02 3.87
C ALA A 13 -7.14 10.60 3.79
N GLN A 14 -7.43 11.58 4.64
CA GLN A 14 -8.70 12.28 4.68
C GLN A 14 -8.49 13.79 4.51
N ASP A 15 -9.44 14.44 3.86
CA ASP A 15 -9.49 15.90 3.81
C ASP A 15 -10.13 16.49 5.09
N ARG A 16 -10.32 17.82 5.11
CA ARG A 16 -10.92 18.53 6.25
C ARG A 16 -12.39 18.18 6.49
N GLU A 17 -13.08 17.67 5.47
CA GLU A 17 -14.47 17.25 5.53
C GLU A 17 -14.59 15.74 5.83
N SER A 18 -13.47 15.07 6.13
CA SER A 18 -13.38 13.61 6.36
C SER A 18 -13.65 12.75 5.12
N ASN A 19 -13.59 13.32 3.91
CA ASN A 19 -13.65 12.52 2.69
C ASN A 19 -12.33 11.77 2.52
N ILE A 20 -12.41 10.50 2.11
CA ILE A 20 -11.22 9.71 1.79
C ILE A 20 -10.63 10.21 0.48
N ILE A 21 -9.44 10.80 0.55
CA ILE A 21 -8.70 11.34 -0.59
C ILE A 21 -7.51 10.44 -0.99
N GLY A 22 -7.32 9.32 -0.29
CA GLY A 22 -6.39 8.29 -0.70
C GLY A 22 -6.28 7.17 0.31
N CYS A 23 -5.75 6.04 -0.13
CA CYS A 23 -5.53 4.88 0.70
C CYS A 23 -4.37 3.99 0.21
N ALA A 24 -3.88 3.17 1.12
CA ALA A 24 -3.00 2.04 0.84
C ALA A 24 -3.32 0.90 1.80
N ARG A 25 -3.09 -0.33 1.35
CA ARG A 25 -3.24 -1.55 2.16
C ARG A 25 -1.87 -2.17 2.39
N LEU A 26 -1.59 -2.57 3.62
CA LEU A 26 -0.37 -3.29 4.01
C LEU A 26 -0.70 -4.69 4.51
N LEU A 27 0.06 -5.68 4.05
CA LEU A 27 -0.06 -7.08 4.45
C LEU A 27 1.32 -7.67 4.78
N PRO A 28 1.46 -8.43 5.88
CA PRO A 28 2.72 -9.14 6.15
C PRO A 28 2.89 -10.30 5.16
N THR A 29 4.10 -10.48 4.64
CA THR A 29 4.37 -11.58 3.68
C THR A 29 4.36 -12.97 4.33
N THR A 30 4.30 -13.05 5.66
CA THR A 30 4.06 -14.31 6.41
C THR A 30 2.62 -14.79 6.35
N GLN A 31 1.73 -14.03 5.71
CA GLN A 31 0.32 -14.37 5.50
C GLN A 31 -0.01 -14.34 4.00
N PRO A 32 -1.15 -14.94 3.56
CA PRO A 32 -1.58 -14.84 2.17
C PRO A 32 -1.72 -13.39 1.70
N TYR A 33 -1.04 -13.05 0.60
CA TYR A 33 -0.92 -11.70 0.04
C TYR A 33 -0.97 -11.73 -1.50
N LEU A 34 -1.15 -10.58 -2.15
CA LEU A 34 -1.54 -10.53 -3.56
C LEU A 34 -0.45 -11.06 -4.50
N LEU A 35 0.80 -10.62 -4.35
CA LEU A 35 1.92 -11.04 -5.18
C LEU A 35 2.22 -12.53 -5.00
N GLY A 36 2.14 -13.05 -3.76
CA GLY A 36 2.40 -14.46 -3.48
C GLY A 36 1.34 -15.41 -4.03
N GLU A 37 0.07 -15.01 -4.00
CA GLU A 37 -1.07 -15.88 -4.34
C GLU A 37 -1.57 -15.71 -5.78
N ILE A 38 -1.61 -14.47 -6.29
CA ILE A 38 -2.29 -14.15 -7.56
C ILE A 38 -1.29 -13.85 -8.68
N PHE A 39 -0.15 -13.23 -8.35
CA PHE A 39 0.85 -12.84 -9.34
C PHE A 39 2.25 -13.43 -9.11
N PRO A 40 2.41 -14.70 -8.66
CA PRO A 40 3.73 -15.25 -8.37
C PRO A 40 4.65 -15.28 -9.61
N GLN A 41 4.09 -15.31 -10.82
CA GLN A 41 4.84 -15.21 -12.08
C GLN A 41 5.66 -13.91 -12.20
N LEU A 42 5.28 -12.83 -11.53
CA LEU A 42 6.03 -11.57 -11.54
C LEU A 42 7.36 -11.65 -10.77
N LEU A 43 7.54 -12.68 -9.94
CA LEU A 43 8.80 -12.95 -9.23
C LEU A 43 9.88 -13.53 -10.14
N ASN A 44 9.56 -13.91 -11.39
CA ASN A 44 10.52 -14.40 -12.38
C ASN A 44 11.42 -15.54 -11.86
N GLY A 45 10.84 -16.52 -11.16
CA GLY A 45 11.54 -17.66 -10.59
C GLY A 45 12.23 -17.42 -9.25
N MET A 46 12.19 -16.19 -8.71
CA MET A 46 12.62 -15.92 -7.34
C MET A 46 11.64 -16.55 -6.33
N PRO A 47 12.13 -16.95 -5.15
CA PRO A 47 11.26 -17.48 -4.10
C PRO A 47 10.24 -16.41 -3.66
N ILE A 48 9.02 -16.86 -3.35
CA ILE A 48 7.95 -16.03 -2.80
C ILE A 48 8.43 -15.50 -1.43
N PRO A 49 8.50 -14.16 -1.23
CA PRO A 49 8.83 -13.59 0.06
C PRO A 49 7.91 -14.10 1.17
N CYS A 50 8.51 -14.53 2.28
CA CYS A 50 7.80 -14.95 3.49
C CYS A 50 8.67 -14.62 4.70
N SER A 51 8.56 -13.39 5.20
CA SER A 51 9.37 -12.89 6.31
C SER A 51 8.56 -11.88 7.14
N PRO A 52 8.67 -11.91 8.49
CA PRO A 52 8.04 -10.88 9.33
C PRO A 52 8.61 -9.48 9.07
N GLU A 53 9.78 -9.40 8.42
CA GLU A 53 10.47 -8.15 8.09
C GLU A 53 10.04 -7.58 6.73
N ILE A 54 9.22 -8.30 5.96
CA ILE A 54 8.80 -7.91 4.61
C ILE A 54 7.28 -7.81 4.54
N TRP A 55 6.81 -6.69 3.99
CA TRP A 55 5.39 -6.36 3.86
C TRP A 55 5.05 -6.02 2.41
N GLU A 56 3.86 -6.42 1.96
CA GLU A 56 3.29 -6.01 0.68
C GLU A 56 2.48 -4.73 0.85
N LEU A 57 2.71 -3.77 -0.05
CA LEU A 57 1.85 -2.60 -0.24
C LEU A 57 0.99 -2.81 -1.50
N SER A 58 -0.33 -2.75 -1.33
CA SER A 58 -1.31 -2.87 -2.41
C SER A 58 -2.41 -1.82 -2.27
N ARG A 59 -3.38 -1.77 -3.22
CA ARG A 59 -4.50 -0.82 -3.20
C ARG A 59 -4.08 0.66 -3.10
N PHE A 60 -2.86 1.00 -3.52
CA PHE A 60 -2.33 2.35 -3.43
C PHE A 60 -3.04 3.29 -4.39
N SER A 61 -3.76 4.26 -3.85
CA SER A 61 -4.51 5.25 -4.60
C SER A 61 -4.52 6.59 -3.88
N ALA A 62 -4.38 7.68 -4.62
CA ALA A 62 -4.55 9.03 -4.12
C ALA A 62 -5.30 9.85 -5.15
N VAL A 63 -6.24 10.66 -4.67
CA VAL A 63 -7.05 11.57 -5.48
C VAL A 63 -6.82 12.97 -4.94
N ASP A 64 -6.20 13.81 -5.77
CA ASP A 64 -6.20 15.24 -5.55
C ASP A 64 -7.41 15.84 -6.29
N PHE A 65 -8.48 16.11 -5.56
CA PHE A 65 -9.67 16.76 -6.13
C PHE A 65 -9.42 18.21 -6.54
N SER A 66 -8.38 18.86 -5.99
CA SER A 66 -8.00 20.24 -6.32
C SER A 66 -7.21 20.31 -7.63
N ASN A 67 -6.46 19.25 -7.93
CA ASN A 67 -5.70 19.12 -9.16
C ASN A 67 -5.83 17.69 -9.72
N PRO A 68 -6.97 17.37 -10.36
CA PRO A 68 -7.21 16.03 -10.86
C PRO A 68 -6.09 15.63 -11.83
N PRO A 69 -5.46 14.46 -11.64
CA PRO A 69 -4.29 14.07 -12.41
C PRO A 69 -4.66 13.97 -13.89
N SER A 70 -3.94 14.69 -14.74
CA SER A 70 -4.11 14.60 -16.20
C SER A 70 -3.43 13.36 -16.78
N SER A 71 -2.64 12.65 -15.95
CA SER A 71 -1.91 11.43 -16.29
C SER A 71 -1.58 10.62 -15.04
N ALA A 72 -1.36 9.30 -15.19
CA ALA A 72 -1.00 8.41 -14.08
C ALA A 72 0.27 8.86 -13.33
N SER A 73 1.26 9.41 -14.04
CA SER A 73 2.52 9.89 -13.46
C SER A 73 2.35 11.11 -12.54
N GLN A 74 1.32 11.94 -12.76
CA GLN A 74 1.01 13.07 -11.88
C GLN A 74 0.31 12.60 -10.60
N ALA A 75 -0.50 11.54 -10.66
CA ALA A 75 -1.18 10.98 -9.50
C ALA A 75 -0.18 10.46 -8.44
N VAL A 76 0.91 9.80 -8.86
CA VAL A 76 1.96 9.31 -7.93
C VAL A 76 2.83 10.43 -7.34
N SER A 77 2.86 11.62 -7.95
CA SER A 77 3.68 12.75 -7.48
C SER A 77 2.91 13.73 -6.57
N SER A 78 1.66 13.43 -6.22
CA SER A 78 0.86 14.30 -5.35
C SER A 78 1.40 14.30 -3.90
N PRO A 79 1.27 15.41 -3.15
CA PRO A 79 1.63 15.43 -1.73
C PRO A 79 0.89 14.38 -0.90
N VAL A 80 -0.35 14.05 -1.29
CA VAL A 80 -1.17 13.01 -0.65
C VAL A 80 -0.55 11.63 -0.84
N SER A 81 -0.11 11.31 -2.06
CA SER A 81 0.59 10.05 -2.38
C SER A 81 1.85 9.89 -1.55
N ILE A 82 2.65 10.95 -1.45
CA ILE A 82 3.88 10.95 -0.64
C ILE A 82 3.56 10.74 0.84
N ALA A 83 2.55 11.43 1.37
CA ALA A 83 2.14 11.29 2.76
C ALA A 83 1.65 9.87 3.09
N ILE A 84 0.84 9.27 2.22
CA ILE A 84 0.37 7.88 2.39
C ILE A 84 1.54 6.91 2.35
N LEU A 85 2.47 7.07 1.40
CA LEU A 85 3.63 6.19 1.30
C LEU A 85 4.54 6.32 2.53
N GLN A 86 4.79 7.54 3.01
CA GLN A 86 5.58 7.78 4.21
C GLN A 86 4.94 7.13 5.44
N GLU A 87 3.63 7.26 5.59
CA GLU A 87 2.89 6.67 6.69
C GLU A 87 2.86 5.13 6.60
N ALA A 88 2.70 4.58 5.40
CA ALA A 88 2.80 3.14 5.17
C ALA A 88 4.17 2.58 5.57
N ILE A 89 5.25 3.29 5.23
CA ILE A 89 6.62 2.91 5.63
C ILE A 89 6.78 2.99 7.16
N ASN A 90 6.30 4.06 7.79
CA ASN A 90 6.37 4.23 9.24
C ASN A 90 5.65 3.09 9.97
N PHE A 91 4.41 2.81 9.57
CA PHE A 91 3.62 1.73 10.13
C PHE A 91 4.33 0.37 9.97
N ALA A 92 4.79 0.03 8.76
CA ALA A 92 5.48 -1.23 8.53
C ALA A 92 6.74 -1.36 9.39
N ARG A 93 7.51 -0.28 9.54
CA ARG A 93 8.71 -0.24 10.38
C ARG A 93 8.40 -0.44 11.87
N GLU A 94 7.30 0.13 12.36
CA GLU A 94 6.83 -0.10 13.74
C GLU A 94 6.42 -1.56 13.97
N GLN A 95 5.96 -2.25 12.93
CA GLN A 95 5.68 -3.69 12.94
C GLN A 95 6.93 -4.56 12.71
N GLY A 96 8.12 -3.98 12.60
CA GLY A 96 9.39 -4.71 12.45
C GLY A 96 9.84 -4.92 11.01
N ALA A 97 9.23 -4.27 10.02
CA ALA A 97 9.72 -4.31 8.65
C ALA A 97 11.12 -3.67 8.54
N LYS A 98 11.95 -4.23 7.64
CA LYS A 98 13.30 -3.72 7.36
C LYS A 98 13.42 -3.21 5.92
N GLN A 99 14.26 -2.19 5.74
CA GLN A 99 14.65 -1.65 4.43
C GLN A 99 15.82 -2.45 3.84
#